data_AF-S4P284-F1
#
_entry.id   AF-S4P284-F1
#
_cell.length_a   1.000
_cell.length_b   1.000
_cell.length_c   1.000
_cell.angle_alpha   90.00
_cell.angle_beta   90.00
_cell.angle_gamma   90.00
#
_symmetry.space_group_name_H-M   'P 1'
#
loop_
_entity.id
_entity.type
_entity.pdbx_description
1 polymer ?
#
loop_
_entity_poly.entity_id
_entity_poly.type
_entity_poly.pdbx_seq_one_letter_code
_entity_poly.pdbx_strand_id
1 'polypeptide(L)'
;KSLGVRVVLDFVPNHTGNESQWFNRSIAGEAPYNEYYVWTDGLNATYDNGTFYTKPPSNWVSNFRKSAWEFNEVRGQYYLHQFVIGQPDLNYR
;
A
#
# COMPACT_ATOMS: atom_id res chain seq x y z
N LYS A 1 26.84 26.29 2.10
CA LYS A 1 28.18 25.65 2.24
C LYS A 1 29.22 26.53 2.94
N SER A 2 29.06 27.85 2.99
CA SER A 2 30.02 28.79 3.62
C SER A 2 30.30 28.55 5.11
N LEU A 3 29.35 27.94 5.85
CA LEU A 3 29.53 27.57 7.27
C LEU A 3 30.35 26.28 7.48
N GLY A 4 30.83 25.61 6.42
CA GLY A 4 31.58 24.34 6.54
C GLY A 4 30.74 23.12 6.95
N VAL A 5 29.44 23.29 7.19
CA VAL A 5 28.52 22.20 7.56
C VAL A 5 28.12 21.35 6.36
N ARG A 6 28.01 20.04 6.57
CA ARG A 6 27.42 19.08 5.63
C ARG A 6 26.04 18.66 6.13
N VAL A 7 25.10 18.52 5.21
CA VAL A 7 23.72 18.08 5.47
C VAL A 7 23.51 16.74 4.80
N VAL A 8 22.95 15.79 5.53
CA VAL A 8 22.53 14.48 5.02
C VAL A 8 21.02 14.40 5.20
N LEU A 9 20.33 13.92 4.18
CA LEU A 9 18.89 13.68 4.22
C LEU A 9 18.64 12.19 4.36
N ASP A 10 17.64 11.85 5.15
CA ASP A 10 17.14 10.49 5.29
C ASP A 10 15.75 10.41 4.65
N PHE A 11 15.46 9.27 4.02
CA PHE A 11 14.14 8.94 3.53
C PHE A 11 13.98 7.41 3.52
N VAL A 12 12.75 6.95 3.74
CA VAL A 12 12.42 5.53 3.67
C VAL A 12 11.95 5.22 2.26
N PRO A 13 12.70 4.46 1.45
CA PRO A 13 12.29 4.17 0.08
C PRO A 13 11.06 3.25 0.04
N ASN A 14 10.89 2.37 1.03
CA ASN A 14 9.92 1.28 1.00
C ASN A 14 8.45 1.70 0.79
N HIS A 15 8.01 2.81 1.37
CA HIS A 15 6.60 3.21 1.40
C HIS A 15 6.44 4.73 1.34
N THR A 16 5.24 5.17 0.96
CA THR A 16 4.84 6.59 1.07
C THR A 16 3.85 6.77 2.22
N GLY A 17 3.36 7.99 2.43
CA GLY A 17 2.11 8.20 3.16
C GLY A 17 0.89 7.79 2.31
N ASN A 18 -0.18 7.33 2.95
CA ASN A 18 -1.48 7.10 2.30
C ASN A 18 -2.17 8.40 1.84
N GLU A 19 -1.74 9.56 2.33
CA GLU A 19 -2.19 10.88 1.83
C GLU A 19 -1.43 11.33 0.57
N SER A 20 -0.42 10.58 0.13
CA SER A 20 0.36 10.96 -1.06
C SER A 20 -0.50 10.98 -2.31
N GLN A 21 -0.16 11.88 -3.24
CA GLN A 21 -0.84 11.94 -4.53
C GLN A 21 -0.71 10.61 -5.30
N TRP A 22 0.40 9.89 -5.13
CA TRP A 22 0.61 8.60 -5.78
C TRP A 22 -0.38 7.55 -5.28
N PHE A 23 -0.57 7.42 -3.96
CA PHE A 23 -1.50 6.43 -3.41
C PHE A 23 -2.95 6.74 -3.79
N ASN A 24 -3.36 8.01 -3.72
CA ASN A 24 -4.72 8.43 -4.11
C ASN A 24 -5.02 8.15 -5.59
N ARG A 25 -4.04 8.39 -6.49
CA ARG A 25 -4.17 8.07 -7.92
C ARG A 25 -4.14 6.57 -8.17
N SER A 26 -3.37 5.83 -7.38
CA SER A 26 -3.33 4.36 -7.42
C SER A 26 -4.68 3.74 -7.02
N ILE A 27 -5.29 4.23 -5.94
CA ILE A 27 -6.65 3.85 -5.51
C ILE A 27 -7.64 4.08 -6.65
N ALA A 28 -7.57 5.23 -7.32
CA ALA A 28 -8.43 5.57 -8.46
C ALA A 28 -8.12 4.77 -9.74
N GLY A 29 -7.05 3.96 -9.75
CA GLY A 29 -6.63 3.18 -10.91
C GLY A 29 -6.10 4.00 -12.09
N GLU A 30 -5.58 5.19 -11.81
CA GLU A 30 -5.00 6.04 -12.83
C GLU A 30 -3.61 5.55 -13.25
N ALA A 31 -3.39 5.32 -14.55
CA ALA A 31 -2.08 4.95 -15.06
C ALA A 31 -1.09 6.14 -15.04
N PRO A 32 0.20 5.92 -14.68
CA PRO A 32 0.83 4.65 -14.32
C PRO A 32 0.76 4.31 -12.81
N TYR A 33 0.09 5.13 -12.00
CA TYR A 33 0.04 4.99 -10.54
C TYR A 33 -0.69 3.73 -10.08
N ASN A 34 -1.55 3.16 -10.92
CA ASN A 34 -2.23 1.88 -10.65
C ASN A 34 -1.27 0.74 -10.28
N GLU A 35 0.00 0.79 -10.73
CA GLU A 35 1.02 -0.23 -10.45
C GLU A 35 2.06 0.19 -9.40
N TYR A 36 1.97 1.42 -8.84
CA TYR A 36 2.98 1.95 -7.91
C TYR A 36 2.99 1.25 -6.55
N TYR A 37 1.91 0.58 -6.16
CA TYR A 37 1.76 -0.07 -4.86
C TYR A 37 1.40 -1.54 -5.06
N VAL A 38 1.67 -2.35 -4.04
CA VAL A 38 1.34 -3.78 -4.07
C VAL A 38 -0.15 -3.95 -3.77
N TRP A 39 -0.94 -4.12 -4.84
CA TRP A 39 -2.36 -4.46 -4.77
C TRP A 39 -2.59 -5.93 -5.05
N THR A 40 -3.57 -6.53 -4.36
CA THR A 40 -3.96 -7.90 -4.60
C THR A 40 -5.36 -8.18 -4.08
N ASP A 41 -6.02 -9.15 -4.70
CA ASP A 41 -7.33 -9.62 -4.29
C ASP A 41 -7.23 -10.44 -3.00
N GLY A 42 -8.25 -10.36 -2.15
CA GLY A 42 -8.33 -11.20 -0.94
C GLY A 42 -8.69 -12.64 -1.26
N LEU A 43 -8.70 -13.49 -0.23
CA LEU A 43 -9.13 -14.88 -0.36
C LEU A 43 -10.65 -15.04 -0.19
N ASN A 44 -11.18 -16.13 -0.77
CA ASN A 44 -12.59 -16.52 -0.77
C ASN A 44 -13.53 -15.53 -1.47
N ALA A 45 -13.17 -15.12 -2.69
CA ALA A 45 -14.08 -14.41 -3.58
C ALA A 45 -15.14 -15.38 -4.15
N THR A 46 -16.40 -15.23 -3.75
CA THR A 46 -17.54 -15.88 -4.42
C THR A 46 -18.80 -15.03 -4.24
N TYR A 47 -19.49 -14.62 -5.32
CA TYR A 47 -20.75 -15.22 -5.83
C TYR A 47 -21.38 -14.39 -6.99
N ASP A 48 -22.44 -14.97 -7.58
CA ASP A 48 -23.30 -14.65 -8.75
C ASP A 48 -23.73 -13.17 -8.98
N ASN A 49 -23.39 -12.22 -8.10
CA ASN A 49 -23.73 -10.79 -8.24
C ASN A 49 -22.64 -9.80 -7.79
N GLY A 50 -21.43 -10.25 -7.44
CA GLY A 50 -20.36 -9.36 -7.00
C GLY A 50 -19.18 -10.06 -6.30
N THR A 51 -18.06 -9.35 -6.19
CA THR A 51 -16.84 -9.82 -5.53
C THR A 51 -16.80 -9.36 -4.07
N PHE A 52 -16.80 -10.30 -3.13
CA PHE A 52 -16.62 -10.03 -1.70
C PHE A 52 -15.44 -10.83 -1.16
N TYR A 53 -14.51 -10.17 -0.47
CA TYR A 53 -13.35 -10.82 0.15
C TYR A 53 -13.58 -10.95 1.66
N THR A 54 -13.48 -12.18 2.17
CA THR A 54 -13.65 -12.43 3.62
C THR A 54 -12.34 -12.52 4.37
N LYS A 55 -11.20 -12.58 3.67
CA LYS A 55 -9.87 -12.76 4.25
C LYS A 55 -8.79 -12.02 3.45
N PRO A 56 -7.70 -11.59 4.11
CA PRO A 56 -6.54 -11.05 3.43
C PRO A 56 -5.84 -12.12 2.55
N PRO A 57 -5.02 -11.69 1.58
CA PRO A 57 -4.32 -12.56 0.62
C PRO A 57 -3.37 -13.58 1.28
N SER A 58 -2.79 -13.23 2.42
CA SER A 58 -1.89 -14.10 3.19
C SER A 58 -2.01 -13.83 4.69
N ASN A 59 -1.29 -14.62 5.49
CA ASN A 59 -1.16 -14.44 6.93
C ASN A 59 0.03 -13.52 7.32
N TRP A 60 0.54 -12.71 6.39
CA TRP A 60 1.64 -11.78 6.68
C TRP A 60 1.24 -10.78 7.77
N VAL A 61 2.19 -10.51 8.66
CA VAL A 61 1.99 -9.70 9.86
C VAL A 61 2.80 -8.41 9.72
N SER A 62 2.16 -7.27 9.96
CA SER A 62 2.85 -5.98 10.00
C SER A 62 3.87 -5.94 11.15
N ASN A 63 4.93 -5.17 11.00
CA ASN A 63 5.91 -4.89 12.05
C ASN A 63 5.26 -4.26 13.30
N PHE A 64 4.09 -3.62 13.16
CA PHE A 64 3.30 -3.08 14.28
C PHE A 64 2.15 -4.00 14.73
N ARG A 65 2.23 -5.30 14.39
CA ARG A 65 1.26 -6.35 14.68
C ARG A 65 -0.04 -6.20 13.87
N LYS A 66 -0.86 -7.25 13.85
CA LYS A 66 -2.04 -7.45 12.96
C LYS A 66 -1.63 -7.74 11.51
N SER A 67 -2.63 -7.87 10.63
CA SER A 67 -2.45 -8.09 9.19
C SER A 67 -1.51 -7.03 8.59
N ALA A 68 -0.66 -7.44 7.64
CA ALA A 68 0.06 -6.52 6.75
C ALA A 68 -0.77 -6.08 5.54
N TRP A 69 -2.02 -6.53 5.46
CA TRP A 69 -2.94 -6.24 4.37
C TRP A 69 -4.14 -5.46 4.89
N GLU A 70 -4.44 -4.35 4.22
CA GLU A 70 -5.60 -3.51 4.48
C GLU A 70 -6.48 -3.44 3.22
N PHE A 71 -7.79 -3.61 3.38
CA PHE A 71 -8.74 -3.52 2.27
C PHE A 71 -9.06 -2.05 1.96
N ASN A 72 -8.99 -1.67 0.68
CA ASN A 72 -9.45 -0.37 0.22
C ASN A 72 -10.77 -0.51 -0.53
N GLU A 73 -11.84 0.08 0.00
CA GLU A 73 -13.21 -0.06 -0.55
C GLU A 73 -13.35 0.54 -1.96
N VAL A 74 -12.65 1.64 -2.25
CA VAL A 74 -12.73 2.33 -3.55
C VAL A 74 -12.02 1.51 -4.62
N ARG A 75 -10.83 0.97 -4.30
CA ARG A 75 -10.06 0.11 -5.19
C ARG A 75 -10.66 -1.29 -5.30
N GLY A 76 -11.38 -1.74 -4.28
CA GLY A 76 -11.90 -3.10 -4.17
C GLY A 76 -10.81 -4.15 -4.01
N GLN A 77 -9.63 -3.80 -3.46
CA GLN A 77 -8.50 -4.71 -3.30
C GLN A 77 -7.77 -4.46 -1.97
N TYR A 78 -6.95 -5.42 -1.56
CA TYR A 78 -6.01 -5.23 -0.45
C TYR A 78 -4.73 -4.55 -0.95
N TYR A 79 -4.19 -3.63 -0.16
CA TYR A 79 -2.82 -3.15 -0.32
C TYR A 79 -1.91 -3.64 0.80
N LEU A 80 -0.63 -3.82 0.47
CA LEU A 80 0.40 -4.16 1.45
C LEU A 80 0.80 -2.92 2.26
N HIS A 81 0.94 -3.11 3.57
CA HIS A 81 1.63 -2.19 4.48
C HIS A 81 2.48 -3.00 5.46
N GLN A 82 3.81 -2.97 5.30
CA GLN A 82 4.68 -3.71 6.24
C GLN A 82 4.77 -3.03 7.62
N PHE A 83 4.37 -1.76 7.70
CA PHE A 83 4.38 -0.96 8.92
C PHE A 83 2.94 -0.52 9.26
N VAL A 84 2.67 0.78 9.47
CA VAL A 84 1.31 1.22 9.80
C VAL A 84 0.42 1.25 8.55
N ILE A 85 -0.90 1.19 8.75
CA ILE A 85 -1.89 1.28 7.66
C ILE A 85 -1.67 2.53 6.79
N GLY A 86 -1.26 3.65 7.41
CA GLY A 86 -0.93 4.90 6.70
C GLY A 86 0.36 4.87 5.86
N GLN A 87 1.06 3.74 5.79
CA GLN A 87 2.32 3.55 5.09
C GLN A 87 2.19 2.42 4.03
N PRO A 88 1.48 2.65 2.91
CA PRO A 88 1.36 1.68 1.84
C PRO A 88 2.70 1.44 1.15
N ASP A 89 3.04 0.17 0.95
CA ASP A 89 4.31 -0.27 0.38
C ASP A 89 4.34 -0.10 -1.15
N LEU A 90 5.43 0.48 -1.66
CA LEU A 90 5.67 0.63 -3.09
C LEU A 90 5.95 -0.73 -3.75
N ASN A 91 5.51 -0.88 -4.99
CA ASN A 91 5.83 -2.03 -5.82
C ASN A 91 7.16 -1.81 -6.55
N TYR A 92 8.14 -2.67 -6.27
CA TYR A 92 9.51 -2.59 -6.80
C TYR A 92 9.83 -3.57 -7.93
N ARG A 93 8.83 -4.28 -8.47
CA ARG A 93 8.99 -5.19 -9.61
C ARG A 93 8.77 -4.47 -10.94
#